data_AF-A0A7J8RP27-F1
#
_entry.id   AF-A0A7J8RP27-F1
#
_cell.length_a   1.000
_cell.length_b   1.000
_cell.length_c   1.000
_cell.angle_alpha   90.00
_cell.angle_beta   90.00
_cell.angle_gamma   90.00
#
_symmetry.space_group_name_H-M   'P 1'
#
loop_
_entity.id
_entity.type
_entity.pdbx_description
1 polymer ?
#
loop_
_entity_poly.entity_id
_entity_poly.type
_entity_poly.pdbx_seq_one_letter_code
_entity_poly.pdbx_strand_id
1 'polypeptide(L)'
;MEEAMENLNLMDDKEDAFQEDERVVGRVNQLCLVGRCLTDSVVHFPSLRNTLADLWHPIGGICITEIGEKRYLFQFFHEIDIERVTTGTP
;
A
#
# COMPACT_ATOMS: atom_id res chain seq x y z
N MET A 1 21.94 -37.21 -25.25
CA MET A 1 21.54 -36.00 -25.99
C MET A 1 20.15 -35.68 -25.53
N GLU A 2 20.05 -34.79 -24.55
CA GLU A 2 18.85 -33.99 -24.29
C GLU A 2 19.35 -32.77 -23.52
N GLU A 3 19.75 -31.80 -24.33
CA GLU A 3 20.07 -30.43 -23.92
C GLU A 3 18.78 -29.72 -23.50
N ALA A 4 18.97 -28.58 -22.81
CA ALA A 4 17.97 -27.57 -22.49
C ALA A 4 17.16 -27.81 -21.19
N MET A 5 17.85 -27.68 -20.06
CA MET A 5 17.19 -27.16 -18.85
C MET A 5 16.99 -25.65 -19.07
N GLU A 6 15.89 -25.34 -19.78
CA GLU A 6 15.52 -24.01 -20.22
C GLU A 6 15.32 -23.03 -19.05
N ASN A 7 15.78 -21.81 -19.27
CA ASN A 7 15.66 -20.63 -18.43
C ASN A 7 14.26 -20.46 -17.82
N LEU A 8 14.15 -20.60 -16.49
CA LEU A 8 13.03 -20.04 -15.74
C LEU A 8 13.25 -18.54 -15.56
N ASN A 9 12.79 -17.74 -16.52
CA ASN A 9 12.60 -16.30 -16.32
C ASN A 9 11.40 -16.09 -15.40
N LEU A 10 11.62 -15.69 -14.14
CA LEU A 10 10.58 -15.04 -13.34
C LEU A 10 10.38 -13.62 -13.88
N MET A 11 9.51 -13.47 -14.87
CA MET A 11 8.82 -12.20 -15.09
C MET A 11 7.50 -12.28 -14.31
N ASP A 12 7.58 -12.08 -13.00
CA ASP A 12 6.39 -11.90 -12.15
C ASP A 12 6.17 -10.39 -11.95
N ASP A 13 5.92 -9.68 -13.07
CA ASP A 13 5.31 -8.35 -13.04
C ASP A 13 3.79 -8.51 -12.90
N LYS A 14 3.36 -9.23 -11.85
CA LYS A 14 1.95 -9.20 -11.43
C LYS A 14 1.69 -7.88 -10.76
N GLU A 15 1.41 -6.87 -11.59
CA GLU A 15 0.49 -5.83 -11.19
C GLU A 15 -0.87 -6.51 -11.01
N ASP A 16 -1.15 -6.94 -9.78
CA ASP A 16 -2.49 -7.39 -9.38
C ASP A 16 -3.46 -6.25 -9.70
N ALA A 17 -4.23 -6.42 -10.77
CA ALA A 17 -5.29 -5.51 -11.15
C ALA A 17 -6.33 -5.50 -10.02
N PHE A 18 -6.38 -4.41 -9.26
CA PHE A 18 -7.38 -4.19 -8.22
C PHE A 18 -8.78 -4.26 -8.83
N GLN A 19 -9.51 -5.36 -8.56
CA GLN A 19 -10.95 -5.41 -8.81
C GLN A 19 -11.67 -4.61 -7.72
N GLU A 20 -12.16 -3.43 -8.08
CA GLU A 20 -13.00 -2.61 -7.24
C GLU A 20 -14.41 -3.25 -7.16
N ASP A 21 -14.64 -4.13 -6.18
CA ASP A 21 -15.96 -4.69 -5.91
C ASP A 21 -16.78 -3.69 -5.07
N GLU A 22 -17.75 -3.04 -5.71
CA GLU A 22 -18.65 -2.02 -5.14
C GLU A 22 -19.43 -2.50 -3.90
N ARG A 23 -19.45 -3.80 -3.58
CA ARG A 23 -20.16 -4.34 -2.40
C ARG A 23 -19.37 -4.27 -1.10
N VAL A 24 -18.08 -3.91 -1.14
CA VAL A 24 -17.22 -3.85 0.06
C VAL A 24 -17.16 -2.44 0.68
N VAL A 25 -17.76 -1.42 0.06
CA VAL A 25 -17.68 -0.01 0.51
C VAL A 25 -18.09 0.19 1.98
N GLY A 26 -18.99 -0.64 2.54
CA GLY A 26 -19.41 -0.54 3.94
C GLY A 26 -18.40 -1.06 4.99
N ARG A 27 -17.45 -1.94 4.60
CA ARG A 27 -16.39 -2.44 5.49
C ARG A 27 -15.01 -1.84 5.20
N VAL A 28 -14.78 -1.37 3.97
CA VAL A 28 -13.52 -0.72 3.54
C VAL A 28 -13.21 0.48 4.44
N ASN A 29 -14.22 1.27 4.82
CA ASN A 29 -14.03 2.46 5.67
C ASN A 29 -13.51 2.16 7.09
N GLN A 30 -13.56 0.93 7.59
CA GLN A 30 -13.14 0.61 8.96
C GLN A 30 -11.61 0.55 9.11
N LEU A 31 -10.87 0.36 8.02
CA LEU A 31 -9.41 0.22 8.01
C LEU A 31 -8.73 1.32 7.18
N CYS A 32 -9.38 2.47 7.05
CA CYS A 32 -8.86 3.63 6.32
C CYS A 32 -8.38 4.72 7.28
N LEU A 33 -7.22 5.30 6.97
CA LEU A 33 -6.78 6.58 7.54
C LEU A 33 -6.56 7.60 6.43
N VAL A 34 -6.81 8.88 6.74
CA VAL A 34 -6.44 9.99 5.85
C VAL A 34 -5.39 10.83 6.57
N GLY A 35 -4.23 10.97 5.95
CA GLY A 35 -3.13 11.79 6.46
C GLY A 35 -2.75 12.89 5.48
N ARG A 36 -2.20 14.00 6.00
CA ARG A 36 -1.70 15.13 5.21
C ARG A 36 -0.20 15.30 5.44
N CYS A 37 0.58 15.44 4.37
CA CYS A 37 1.97 15.85 4.49
C CYS A 37 2.05 17.35 4.81
N LEU A 38 2.74 17.68 5.90
CA LEU A 38 2.80 19.04 6.46
C LEU A 38 3.97 19.88 5.91
N THR A 39 4.77 19.33 4.99
CA THR A 39 5.87 20.08 4.36
C THR A 39 5.34 21.03 3.30
N ASP A 40 5.94 22.21 3.18
CA ASP A 40 5.66 23.16 2.10
C ASP A 40 6.31 22.74 0.77
N SER A 41 7.38 21.94 0.83
CA SER A 41 8.08 21.42 -0.35
C SER A 41 7.21 20.48 -1.20
N VAL A 42 7.63 20.32 -2.47
CA VAL A 42 7.09 19.28 -3.35
C VAL A 42 7.54 17.91 -2.83
N VAL A 43 6.61 16.98 -2.70
CA VAL A 43 6.87 15.62 -2.25
C VAL A 43 6.92 14.70 -3.46
N HIS A 44 7.97 13.89 -3.56
CA HIS A 44 8.02 12.83 -4.56
C HIS A 44 7.19 11.64 -4.07
N PHE A 45 5.93 11.59 -4.50
CA PHE A 45 4.95 10.62 -4.03
C PHE A 45 5.42 9.15 -4.12
N PRO A 46 6.04 8.67 -5.22
CA PRO A 46 6.50 7.28 -5.28
C PRO A 46 7.50 6.92 -4.17
N SER A 47 8.41 7.85 -3.85
CA SER A 47 9.37 7.64 -2.76
C SER A 47 8.69 7.65 -1.40
N LEU A 48 7.81 8.63 -1.14
CA LEU A 48 7.03 8.69 0.10
C LEU A 48 6.23 7.40 0.30
N ARG A 49 5.51 6.98 -0.75
CA ARG A 49 4.69 5.78 -0.76
C ARG A 49 5.50 4.56 -0.39
N ASN A 50 6.61 4.32 -1.08
CA ASN A 50 7.44 3.14 -0.83
C ASN A 50 8.00 3.16 0.59
N THR A 51 8.52 4.30 1.06
CA THR A 51 9.02 4.43 2.44
C THR A 51 7.93 4.18 3.50
N LEU A 52 6.72 4.70 3.31
CA LEU A 52 5.62 4.48 4.26
C LEU A 52 5.06 3.06 4.17
N ALA A 53 5.00 2.47 2.98
CA ALA A 53 4.61 1.08 2.81
C ALA A 53 5.61 0.13 3.47
N ASP A 54 6.91 0.40 3.33
CA ASP A 54 7.99 -0.34 3.99
C ASP A 54 7.92 -0.21 5.53
N LEU A 55 7.51 0.96 6.02
CA LEU A 55 7.42 1.20 7.45
C LEU A 55 6.17 0.58 8.08
N TRP A 56 5.03 0.61 7.37
CA TRP A 56 3.71 0.21 7.87
C TRP A 56 3.20 -1.10 7.24
N HIS A 57 4.06 -2.11 7.08
CA HIS A 57 3.69 -3.44 6.53
C HIS A 57 3.72 -4.63 7.54
N PRO A 58 3.19 -4.56 8.77
CA PRO A 58 3.46 -5.63 9.74
C PRO A 58 3.01 -7.02 9.29
N ILE A 59 1.79 -7.15 8.73
CA ILE A 59 1.22 -8.45 8.33
C ILE A 59 0.66 -8.42 6.90
N GLY A 60 -0.20 -7.46 6.58
CA GLY A 60 -0.97 -7.45 5.32
C GLY A 60 -0.50 -6.42 4.28
N GLY A 61 0.52 -5.63 4.62
CA GLY A 61 0.89 -4.47 3.83
C GLY A 61 -0.16 -3.35 3.90
N ILE A 62 0.02 -2.37 3.02
CA ILE A 62 -0.81 -1.15 3.01
C ILE A 62 -0.92 -0.64 1.58
N CYS A 63 -2.12 -0.18 1.21
CA CYS A 63 -2.31 0.59 -0.02
C CYS A 63 -2.35 2.08 0.30
N ILE A 64 -1.58 2.87 -0.45
CA ILE A 64 -1.49 4.31 -0.26
C ILE A 64 -1.85 5.01 -1.56
N THR A 65 -2.91 5.82 -1.51
CA THR A 65 -3.45 6.53 -2.68
C THR A 65 -3.40 8.03 -2.43
N GLU A 66 -2.90 8.80 -3.39
CA GLU A 66 -2.96 10.26 -3.32
C GLU A 66 -4.39 10.74 -3.63
N ILE A 67 -4.96 11.53 -2.73
CA ILE A 67 -6.32 12.09 -2.87
C ILE A 67 -6.29 13.62 -3.05
N GLY A 68 -5.11 14.17 -3.33
CA GLY A 68 -4.88 15.60 -3.62
C GLY A 68 -4.59 16.47 -2.39
N GLU A 69 -4.09 17.69 -2.63
CA GLU A 69 -3.73 18.66 -1.58
C GLU A 69 -2.73 18.13 -0.53
N LYS A 70 -1.77 17.29 -0.98
CA LYS A 70 -0.82 16.58 -0.11
C LYS A 70 -1.50 15.66 0.91
N ARG A 71 -2.72 15.18 0.60
CA ARG A 71 -3.44 14.18 1.39
C ARG A 71 -3.32 12.81 0.74
N TYR A 72 -3.25 11.80 1.61
CA TYR A 72 -3.11 10.41 1.24
C TYR A 72 -4.13 9.58 2.00
N LEU A 73 -4.76 8.66 1.28
CA LEU A 73 -5.57 7.59 1.83
C LEU A 73 -4.67 6.40 2.10
N PHE A 74 -4.70 5.93 3.34
CA PHE A 74 -3.99 4.75 3.82
C PHE A 74 -5.03 3.66 4.07
N GLN A 75 -5.00 2.62 3.25
CA GLN A 75 -5.87 1.45 3.39
C GLN A 75 -5.06 0.30 3.99
N PHE A 76 -5.45 -0.11 5.19
CA PHE A 76 -4.93 -1.30 5.84
C PHE A 76 -5.81 -2.51 5.53
N PHE A 77 -5.20 -3.69 5.64
CA PHE A 77 -5.88 -4.98 5.42
C PHE A 77 -6.16 -5.73 6.74
N HIS A 78 -5.57 -5.29 7.85
CA HIS A 78 -5.79 -5.86 9.18
C HIS A 78 -5.95 -4.78 10.27
N GLU A 79 -6.81 -5.06 11.26
CA GLU A 79 -7.06 -4.19 12.42
C GLU A 79 -5.79 -3.96 13.26
N ILE A 80 -4.91 -4.96 13.36
CA ILE A 80 -3.66 -4.86 14.09
C ILE A 80 -2.74 -3.81 13.46
N ASP A 81 -2.73 -3.70 12.14
CA ASP A 81 -1.84 -2.78 11.42
C ASP A 81 -2.27 -1.32 11.66
N ILE A 82 -3.58 -1.04 11.65
CA ILE A 82 -4.11 0.31 11.96
C ILE A 82 -3.97 0.65 13.45
N GLU A 83 -4.15 -0.31 14.36
CA GLU A 83 -3.97 -0.09 15.80
C GLU A 83 -2.52 0.30 16.14
N ARG A 84 -1.53 -0.36 15.52
CA ARG A 84 -0.11 -0.03 15.72
C ARG A 84 0.22 1.40 15.27
N VAL A 85 -0.19 1.75 14.05
CA VAL A 85 0.05 3.08 13.48
C VAL A 85 -0.62 4.17 14.33
N THR A 86 -1.85 3.93 14.79
CA THR A 86 -2.59 4.90 15.62
C THR A 86 -2.06 5.00 17.05
N THR A 87 -1.47 3.94 17.61
CA THR A 87 -0.79 3.96 18.91
C THR A 87 0.63 4.54 18.86
N GLY A 88 1.08 4.97 17.66
CA GLY A 88 2.37 5.64 17.46
C GLY A 88 3.55 4.68 17.28
N THR A 89 3.27 3.40 17.01
CA THR A 89 4.29 2.41 16.68
C THR A 89 4.22 2.10 15.18
N PRO A 90 5.32 2.30 14.42
CA PRO A 90 5.34 1.88 13.03
C PRO A 90 5.25 0.35 12.87
#